data_AF-A0A0G1FK34-F1
#
_entry.id   AF-A0A0G1FK34-F1
#
_cell.length_a   1.000
_cell.length_b   1.000
_cell.length_c   1.000
_cell.angle_alpha   90.00
_cell.angle_beta   90.00
_cell.angle_gamma   90.00
#
_symmetry.space_group_name_H-M   'P 1'
#
loop_
_entity.id
_entity.type
_entity.pdbx_description
1 polymer ?
#
loop_
_entity_poly.entity_id
_entity_poly.type
_entity_poly.pdbx_seq_one_letter_code
_entity_poly.pdbx_strand_id
1 'polypeptide(L)'
;MGFLKKIWKGFAQSSISAITGTADTIANHYLKLKQVQPQLSDKETYREIIRFRYSIMPLSEEWRYDALMKETDEITNLRDLIFHILVAESPELLQAGTDNIEMTLEVIGERLDKQHSLK
;
A
#
# COMPACT_ATOMS: atom_id res chain seq x y z
N MET A 1 7.35 -25.27 1.19
CA MET A 1 7.80 -24.59 -0.05
C MET A 1 6.89 -24.84 -1.29
N GLY A 2 5.58 -25.11 -1.13
CA GLY A 2 4.72 -25.52 -2.28
C GLY A 2 3.50 -24.65 -2.57
N PHE A 3 3.04 -23.82 -1.62
CA PHE A 3 1.81 -23.03 -1.75
C PHE A 3 2.03 -21.74 -2.56
N LEU A 4 3.09 -21.00 -2.23
CA LEU A 4 3.45 -19.72 -2.86
C LEU A 4 3.69 -19.87 -4.37
N LYS A 5 4.42 -20.91 -4.78
CA LYS A 5 4.74 -21.16 -6.19
C LYS A 5 3.52 -21.45 -7.08
N LYS A 6 2.40 -21.88 -6.48
CA LYS A 6 1.15 -22.20 -7.19
C LYS A 6 0.26 -20.95 -7.31
N ILE A 7 0.25 -20.14 -6.26
CA ILE A 7 -0.49 -18.88 -6.17
C ILE A 7 0.06 -17.84 -7.17
N TRP A 8 1.38 -17.73 -7.26
CA TRP A 8 2.05 -16.78 -8.16
C TRP A 8 1.87 -17.08 -9.66
N LYS A 9 1.39 -18.27 -10.04
CA LYS A 9 1.17 -18.64 -11.46
C LYS A 9 -0.04 -17.95 -12.10
N GLY A 10 -0.99 -17.46 -11.30
CA GLY A 10 -2.18 -16.74 -11.78
C GLY A 10 -2.03 -15.22 -11.79
N PHE A 11 -0.96 -14.70 -11.18
CA PHE A 11 -0.79 -13.27 -10.95
C PHE A 11 0.23 -12.69 -11.93
N ALA A 12 -0.20 -11.70 -12.71
CA ALA A 12 0.65 -11.15 -13.76
C ALA A 12 1.90 -10.48 -13.17
N GLN A 13 3.05 -10.66 -13.84
CA GLN A 13 4.32 -10.03 -13.45
C GLN A 13 4.21 -8.51 -13.33
N SER A 14 3.37 -7.88 -14.18
CA SER A 14 3.07 -6.45 -14.14
C SER A 14 2.37 -6.04 -12.84
N SER A 15 1.42 -6.84 -12.35
CA SER A 15 0.73 -6.62 -11.06
C SER A 15 1.70 -6.68 -9.89
N ILE A 16 2.58 -7.68 -9.86
CA ILE A 16 3.62 -7.82 -8.83
C ILE A 16 4.54 -6.59 -8.81
N SER A 17 4.95 -6.13 -9.99
CA SER A 17 5.82 -4.95 -10.13
C SER A 17 5.15 -3.69 -9.60
N ALA A 18 3.87 -3.46 -9.94
CA ALA A 18 3.11 -2.30 -9.49
C ALA A 18 2.91 -2.29 -7.96
N ILE A 19 2.55 -3.44 -7.38
CA ILE A 19 2.38 -3.62 -5.93
C ILE A 19 3.71 -3.37 -5.21
N THR A 20 4.79 -3.97 -5.70
CA THR A 20 6.13 -3.79 -5.12
C THR A 20 6.55 -2.33 -5.13
N GLY A 21 6.41 -1.63 -6.27
CA GLY A 21 6.78 -0.23 -6.39
C GLY A 21 5.97 0.68 -5.47
N THR A 22 4.68 0.42 -5.34
CA THR A 22 3.77 1.18 -4.46
C THR A 22 4.11 0.94 -2.99
N ALA A 23 4.26 -0.34 -2.59
CA ALA A 23 4.64 -0.72 -1.23
C ALA A 23 5.97 -0.09 -0.82
N ASP A 24 7.00 -0.19 -1.67
CA ASP A 24 8.31 0.38 -1.39
C ASP A 24 8.25 1.91 -1.26
N THR A 25 7.49 2.59 -2.11
CA THR A 25 7.34 4.05 -2.09
C THR A 25 6.68 4.52 -0.80
N ILE A 26 5.55 3.91 -0.43
CA ILE A 26 4.79 4.28 0.77
C ILE A 26 5.58 3.95 2.02
N ALA A 27 6.21 2.78 2.10
CA ALA A 27 6.98 2.38 3.26
C ALA A 27 8.20 3.30 3.46
N ASN A 28 8.91 3.65 2.39
CA ASN A 28 10.00 4.63 2.48
C ASN A 28 9.51 6.01 2.90
N HIS A 29 8.34 6.44 2.41
CA HIS A 29 7.77 7.73 2.80
C HIS A 29 7.37 7.74 4.28
N TYR A 30 6.74 6.68 4.77
CA TYR A 30 6.42 6.49 6.19
C TYR A 30 7.67 6.59 7.06
N LEU A 31 8.73 5.87 6.70
CA LEU A 31 9.99 5.90 7.46
C LEU A 31 10.64 7.29 7.48
N LYS A 32 10.63 8.00 6.35
CA LYS A 32 11.13 9.38 6.28
C LYS A 32 10.32 10.33 7.15
N LEU A 33 8.98 10.23 7.12
CA LEU A 33 8.12 11.06 7.96
C LEU A 33 8.35 10.79 9.44
N LYS A 34 8.49 9.52 9.85
CA LYS A 34 8.84 9.17 11.24
C LYS A 34 10.21 9.66 11.68
N GLN A 35 11.17 9.78 10.76
CA GLN A 35 12.49 10.35 11.05
C GLN A 35 12.44 11.88 11.21
N VAL A 36 11.71 12.57 10.34
CA VAL A 36 11.64 14.04 10.31
C VAL A 36 10.63 14.58 11.34
N GLN A 37 9.55 13.85 11.60
CA GLN A 37 8.46 14.22 12.49
C GLN A 37 8.09 13.05 13.43
N PRO A 38 8.99 12.66 14.35
CA PRO A 38 8.78 11.51 15.23
C PRO A 38 7.58 11.66 16.18
N GLN A 39 7.11 12.88 16.40
CA GLN A 39 5.96 13.19 17.24
C GLN A 39 4.61 12.84 16.61
N LEU A 40 4.54 12.65 15.28
CA LEU A 40 3.29 12.28 14.62
C LEU A 40 2.89 10.85 15.02
N SER A 41 1.63 10.67 15.37
CA SER A 41 1.03 9.34 15.47
C SER A 41 1.06 8.63 14.11
N ASP A 42 0.90 7.31 14.13
CA ASP A 42 0.85 6.52 12.89
C ASP A 42 -0.30 6.98 12.00
N LYS A 43 -1.46 7.29 12.59
CA LYS A 43 -2.64 7.83 11.88
C LYS A 43 -2.36 9.16 11.21
N GLU A 44 -1.71 10.10 11.90
CA GLU A 44 -1.32 11.38 11.29
C GLU A 44 -0.31 11.16 10.16
N THR A 45 0.63 10.23 10.36
CA THR A 45 1.60 9.87 9.32
C THR A 45 0.90 9.30 8.08
N TYR A 46 -0.13 8.46 8.26
CA TYR A 46 -0.92 7.91 7.15
C TYR A 46 -1.68 9.00 6.39
N ARG A 47 -2.30 9.96 7.09
CA ARG A 47 -2.97 11.10 6.44
C ARG A 47 -2.00 11.95 5.63
N GLU A 48 -0.79 12.18 6.14
CA GLU A 48 0.25 12.92 5.42
C GLU A 48 0.71 12.18 4.15
N ILE A 49 0.87 10.86 4.23
CA ILE A 49 1.18 10.01 3.06
C ILE A 49 0.08 10.11 2.01
N ILE A 50 -1.19 9.97 2.41
CA ILE A 50 -2.35 10.08 1.51
C ILE A 50 -2.37 11.47 0.87
N ARG A 51 -2.25 12.54 1.67
CA ARG A 51 -2.23 13.93 1.16
C ARG A 51 -1.14 14.12 0.11
N PHE A 52 0.08 13.65 0.39
CA PHE A 52 1.17 13.77 -0.58
C PHE A 52 0.92 12.95 -1.85
N ARG A 53 0.51 11.68 -1.71
CA ARG A 53 0.28 10.77 -2.84
C ARG A 53 -0.76 11.33 -3.82
N TYR A 54 -1.82 11.94 -3.30
CA TYR A 54 -2.92 12.47 -4.09
C TYR A 54 -2.76 13.96 -4.47
N SER A 55 -1.84 14.70 -3.85
CA SER A 55 -1.56 16.11 -4.22
C SER A 55 -1.04 16.28 -5.65
N ILE A 56 -0.52 15.21 -6.24
CA ILE A 56 0.02 15.17 -7.60
C ILE A 56 -0.94 14.52 -8.60
N MET A 57 -2.11 14.08 -8.16
CA MET A 57 -3.11 13.48 -9.04
C MET A 57 -3.99 14.54 -9.72
N PRO A 58 -4.57 14.23 -10.90
CA PRO A 58 -5.55 15.10 -11.52
C PRO A 58 -6.76 15.35 -10.59
N LEU A 59 -7.33 16.55 -10.63
CA LEU A 59 -8.52 16.91 -9.84
C LEU A 59 -9.71 15.96 -10.09
N SER A 60 -9.79 15.34 -11.27
CA SER A 60 -10.80 14.32 -11.57
C SER A 60 -10.72 13.07 -10.69
N GLU A 61 -9.61 12.87 -9.97
CA GLU A 61 -9.37 11.74 -9.07
C GLU A 61 -9.45 12.16 -7.59
N GLU A 62 -9.90 13.37 -7.27
CA GLU A 62 -10.04 13.88 -5.89
C GLU A 62 -10.94 12.97 -5.02
N TRP A 63 -11.92 12.32 -5.64
CA TRP A 63 -12.79 11.35 -4.95
C TRP A 63 -12.02 10.20 -4.30
N ARG A 64 -10.86 9.79 -4.84
CA ARG A 64 -10.00 8.74 -4.24
C ARG A 64 -9.35 9.23 -2.96
N TYR A 65 -8.92 10.49 -2.94
CA TYR A 65 -8.39 11.14 -1.74
C TYR A 65 -9.46 11.19 -0.65
N ASP A 66 -10.65 11.67 -0.98
CA ASP A 66 -11.76 11.79 -0.02
C ASP A 66 -12.19 10.44 0.54
N ALA A 67 -12.24 9.40 -0.30
CA ALA A 67 -12.57 8.04 0.13
C ALA A 67 -11.52 7.51 1.13
N LEU A 68 -10.24 7.57 0.76
CA LEU A 68 -9.15 7.09 1.62
C LEU A 68 -9.02 7.87 2.93
N MET A 69 -9.24 9.18 2.89
CA MET A 69 -9.20 10.00 4.10
C MET A 69 -10.30 9.62 5.10
N LYS A 70 -11.49 9.23 4.63
CA LYS A 70 -12.58 8.74 5.49
C LYS A 70 -12.25 7.38 6.12
N GLU A 71 -11.60 6.50 5.37
CA GLU A 71 -11.22 5.16 5.83
C GLU A 71 -9.97 5.15 6.73
N THR A 72 -9.21 6.26 6.77
CA THR A 72 -7.91 6.30 7.47
C THR A 72 -8.01 5.95 8.95
N ASP A 73 -9.16 6.24 9.59
CA ASP A 73 -9.39 5.92 11.00
C ASP A 73 -9.54 4.41 11.26
N GLU A 74 -9.88 3.63 10.23
CA GLU A 74 -10.00 2.17 10.29
C GLU A 74 -8.68 1.44 9.97
N ILE A 75 -7.75 2.10 9.28
CA ILE A 75 -6.45 1.54 8.85
C ILE A 75 -5.54 1.23 10.05
N THR A 76 -5.36 -0.04 10.42
CA THR A 76 -4.70 -0.38 11.68
C THR A 76 -3.19 -0.31 11.63
N ASN A 77 -2.60 -0.49 10.45
CA ASN A 77 -1.16 -0.59 10.27
C ASN A 77 -0.73 -0.18 8.85
N LEU A 78 0.59 -0.12 8.61
CA LEU A 78 1.16 0.33 7.34
C LEU A 78 0.85 -0.62 6.16
N ARG A 79 0.73 -1.93 6.41
CA ARG A 79 0.35 -2.92 5.38
C ARG A 79 -1.07 -2.65 4.90
N ASP A 80 -1.99 -2.39 5.83
CA ASP A 80 -3.37 -2.03 5.53
C ASP A 80 -3.42 -0.73 4.71
N LEU A 81 -2.64 0.29 5.08
CA LEU A 81 -2.57 1.54 4.31
C LEU A 81 -2.19 1.30 2.85
N ILE A 82 -1.12 0.54 2.64
CA ILE A 82 -0.63 0.22 1.29
C ILE A 82 -1.69 -0.54 0.50
N PHE A 83 -2.37 -1.49 1.15
CA PHE A 83 -3.44 -2.24 0.53
C PHE A 83 -4.61 -1.33 0.10
N HIS A 84 -5.10 -0.46 1.00
CA HIS A 84 -6.17 0.49 0.66
C HIS A 84 -5.78 1.45 -0.47
N ILE A 85 -4.54 1.92 -0.50
CA ILE A 85 -4.05 2.74 -1.63
C ILE A 85 -4.07 1.94 -2.94
N LEU A 86 -3.63 0.68 -2.93
CA LEU A 86 -3.68 -0.18 -4.12
C LEU A 86 -5.11 -0.48 -4.57
N VAL A 87 -6.04 -0.69 -3.64
CA VAL A 87 -7.48 -0.86 -3.92
C VAL A 87 -8.03 0.35 -4.66
N ALA A 88 -7.70 1.56 -4.17
CA ALA A 88 -8.17 2.81 -4.75
C ALA A 88 -7.49 3.13 -6.09
N GLU A 89 -6.20 2.81 -6.23
CA GLU A 89 -5.41 3.16 -7.42
C GLU A 89 -5.57 2.15 -8.57
N SER A 90 -5.73 0.88 -8.23
CA SER A 90 -5.73 -0.25 -9.16
C SER A 90 -6.79 -1.30 -8.76
N PRO A 91 -8.08 -0.95 -8.77
CA PRO A 91 -9.17 -1.84 -8.35
C PRO A 91 -9.22 -3.16 -9.13
N GLU A 92 -8.71 -3.17 -10.36
CA GLU A 92 -8.56 -4.37 -11.21
C GLU A 92 -7.71 -5.47 -10.57
N LEU A 93 -6.78 -5.12 -9.67
CA LEU A 93 -5.98 -6.11 -8.93
C LEU A 93 -6.86 -7.03 -8.08
N LEU A 94 -8.02 -6.56 -7.66
CA LEU A 94 -8.91 -7.23 -6.71
C LEU A 94 -10.14 -7.85 -7.38
N GLN A 95 -10.43 -7.50 -8.63
CA GLN A 95 -11.58 -8.02 -9.38
C GLN A 95 -11.47 -9.53 -9.68
N ALA A 96 -10.30 -10.15 -9.50
CA ALA A 96 -10.07 -11.57 -9.80
C ALA A 96 -10.30 -12.53 -8.60
N GLY A 97 -10.80 -12.04 -7.46
CA GLY A 97 -11.18 -12.87 -6.31
C GLY A 97 -10.17 -12.89 -5.15
N THR A 98 -10.50 -13.67 -4.12
CA THR A 98 -9.79 -13.70 -2.82
C THR A 98 -8.30 -14.02 -2.95
N ASP A 99 -7.91 -14.90 -3.89
CA ASP A 99 -6.52 -15.29 -4.11
C ASP A 99 -5.62 -14.08 -4.45
N ASN A 100 -6.14 -13.10 -5.20
CA ASN A 100 -5.39 -11.89 -5.55
C ASN A 100 -5.24 -10.91 -4.38
N ILE A 101 -6.23 -10.85 -3.50
CA ILE A 101 -6.16 -10.07 -2.25
C ILE A 101 -5.05 -10.66 -1.37
N GLU A 102 -5.06 -11.99 -1.17
CA GLU A 102 -4.05 -12.69 -0.38
C GLU A 102 -2.64 -12.47 -0.95
N MET A 103 -2.49 -12.58 -2.28
CA MET A 103 -1.22 -12.31 -2.97
C MET A 103 -0.74 -10.87 -2.77
N THR A 104 -1.63 -9.91 -2.94
CA THR A 104 -1.30 -8.50 -2.78
C THR A 104 -0.80 -8.24 -1.36
N LEU A 105 -1.53 -8.74 -0.36
CA LEU A 105 -1.15 -8.62 1.04
C LEU A 105 0.17 -9.34 1.34
N GLU A 106 0.42 -10.50 0.76
CA GLU A 106 1.69 -11.24 0.91
C GLU A 106 2.87 -10.44 0.35
N VAL A 107 2.76 -9.95 -0.90
CA VAL A 107 3.82 -9.14 -1.53
C VAL A 107 4.11 -7.90 -0.69
N ILE A 108 3.09 -7.18 -0.23
CA ILE A 108 3.28 -6.01 0.66
C ILE A 108 4.04 -6.43 1.93
N GLY A 109 3.65 -7.53 2.56
CA GLY A 109 4.30 -8.05 3.77
C GLY A 109 5.80 -8.31 3.54
N GLU A 110 6.14 -9.04 2.47
CA GLU A 110 7.54 -9.31 2.12
C GLU A 110 8.34 -8.02 1.88
N ARG A 111 7.73 -6.98 1.29
CA ARG A 111 8.40 -5.70 1.07
C ARG A 111 8.65 -4.95 2.37
N LEU A 112 7.67 -4.92 3.27
CA LEU A 112 7.81 -4.29 4.58
C LEU A 112 8.90 -4.98 5.41
N ASP A 113 8.91 -6.31 5.46
CA ASP A 113 9.93 -7.09 6.19
C ASP A 113 11.34 -6.82 5.66
N LYS A 114 11.51 -6.70 4.33
CA LYS A 114 12.78 -6.32 3.71
C LYS A 114 13.25 -4.94 4.14
N GLN A 115 12.34 -3.96 4.26
CA GLN A 115 12.72 -2.62 4.72
C GLN A 115 13.07 -2.57 6.21
N HIS A 116 12.43 -3.40 7.04
CA HIS A 116 12.79 -3.56 8.45
C HIS A 116 14.16 -4.25 8.64
N SER A 117 14.51 -5.20 7.77
CA SER A 117 15.77 -5.95 7.84
C SER A 117 17.00 -5.16 7.38
N LEU A 118 16.81 -3.98 6.78
CA LEU A 118 17.87 -3.10 6.27
C LEU A 118 18.22 -1.94 7.24
N LYS A 119 17.61 -1.92 8.44
CA LYS A 119 17.90 -0.96 9.52
C LYS A 119 18.63 -1.63 10.67
#